data_AF-A0A838E0Y8-F1
#
_entry.id   AF-A0A838E0Y8-F1
#
_cell.length_a   1.000
_cell.length_b   1.000
_cell.length_c   1.000
_cell.angle_alpha   90.00
_cell.angle_beta   90.00
_cell.angle_gamma   90.00
#
_symmetry.space_group_name_H-M   'P 1'
#
loop_
_entity.id
_entity.type
_entity.pdbx_description
1 polymer ?
#
loop_
_entity_poly.entity_id
_entity_poly.type
_entity_poly.pdbx_seq_one_letter_code
_entity_poly.pdbx_strand_id
1 'polypeptide(L)'
;MQVGQSASNSGSRLRTIATVAIVLFALAGLMSGFVVGAMTRPPKVTVPPTVVMGSTPVVRQNTTPTPTTTPRPVALGPPIINSITTSETADGTTPYTVSIQAVDKEHNQAVHGPGLVCKLWLTKDSHVNDNIPAQGGAARLKSHNLLQDLQAPFQAEVPNALIFGTTTPQTQPCTADGQGNWTYS
;
A
#
# COMPACT_ATOMS: atom_id res chain seq x y z
N MET A 1 -8.35 -28.01 62.35
CA MET A 1 -9.03 -26.70 62.39
C MET A 1 -8.55 -25.92 61.17
N GLN A 2 -9.40 -25.69 60.17
CA GLN A 2 -9.06 -24.89 59.00
C GLN A 2 -10.15 -23.82 58.85
N VAL A 3 -9.77 -22.56 59.07
CA VAL A 3 -10.64 -21.40 58.95
C VAL A 3 -10.12 -20.54 57.81
N GLY A 4 -10.99 -20.34 56.82
CA GLY A 4 -11.18 -19.09 56.08
C GLY A 4 -10.06 -18.60 55.17
N GLN A 5 -10.38 -18.43 53.88
CA GLN A 5 -9.98 -17.25 53.14
C GLN A 5 -11.02 -16.92 52.07
N SER A 6 -11.75 -15.84 52.30
CA SER A 6 -12.74 -15.26 51.40
C SER A 6 -12.06 -14.44 50.30
N ALA A 7 -12.59 -14.63 49.08
CA ALA A 7 -12.73 -13.73 47.95
C ALA A 7 -11.87 -12.44 47.86
N SER A 8 -11.13 -12.30 46.74
CA SER A 8 -10.91 -10.99 46.11
C SER A 8 -11.11 -11.09 44.59
N ASN A 9 -12.32 -10.77 44.14
CA ASN A 9 -12.70 -10.72 42.72
C ASN A 9 -12.98 -9.25 42.31
N SER A 10 -12.15 -8.34 42.82
CA SER A 10 -12.34 -6.88 42.75
C SER A 10 -11.50 -6.20 41.66
N GLY A 11 -10.50 -6.88 41.09
CA GLY A 11 -9.62 -6.30 40.06
C GLY A 11 -10.21 -6.26 38.65
N SER A 12 -11.06 -7.23 38.29
CA SER A 12 -11.66 -7.33 36.95
C SER A 12 -12.78 -6.32 36.72
N ARG A 13 -13.61 -6.08 37.75
CA ARG A 13 -14.75 -5.15 37.68
C ARG A 13 -14.32 -3.68 37.56
N LEU A 14 -13.27 -3.28 38.27
CA LEU A 14 -12.71 -1.92 38.21
C LEU A 14 -12.09 -1.61 36.83
N ARG A 15 -11.45 -2.61 36.20
CA ARG A 15 -10.82 -2.46 34.88
C ARG A 15 -11.86 -2.27 33.76
N THR A 16 -12.99 -2.98 33.85
CA THR A 16 -14.11 -2.81 32.90
C THR A 16 -14.77 -1.44 33.03
N ILE A 17 -14.99 -0.96 34.26
CA ILE A 17 -15.62 0.36 34.50
C ILE A 17 -14.74 1.49 33.94
N ALA A 18 -13.42 1.43 34.17
CA ALA A 18 -12.49 2.43 33.67
C ALA A 18 -12.46 2.48 32.12
N THR A 19 -12.52 1.31 31.48
CA THR A 19 -12.50 1.23 30.00
C THR A 19 -13.77 1.81 29.40
N VAL A 20 -14.94 1.52 29.97
CA VAL A 20 -16.23 2.07 29.51
C VAL A 20 -16.28 3.59 29.71
N ALA A 21 -15.76 4.11 30.83
CA ALA A 21 -15.72 5.56 31.08
C ALA A 21 -14.86 6.32 30.07
N ILE A 22 -13.69 5.78 29.69
CA ILE A 22 -12.79 6.40 28.69
C ILE A 22 -13.46 6.42 27.31
N VAL A 23 -14.13 5.34 26.91
CA VAL A 23 -14.82 5.27 25.61
C VAL A 23 -16.00 6.24 25.56
N LEU A 24 -16.80 6.34 26.61
CA LEU A 24 -17.93 7.29 26.67
C LEU A 24 -17.46 8.75 26.69
N PHE A 25 -16.37 9.05 27.39
CA PHE A 25 -15.79 10.39 27.41
C PHE A 25 -15.26 10.81 26.02
N ALA A 26 -14.60 9.90 25.31
CA ALA A 26 -14.13 10.14 23.95
C ALA A 26 -15.29 10.37 22.95
N LEU A 27 -16.40 9.65 23.10
CA LEU A 27 -17.59 9.80 22.25
C LEU A 27 -18.30 11.15 22.45
N ALA A 28 -18.34 11.65 23.69
CA ALA A 28 -18.95 12.96 24.01
C ALA A 28 -18.11 14.14 23.48
N GLY A 29 -16.78 14.02 23.51
CA GLY A 29 -15.87 15.01 22.93
C GLY A 29 -16.00 15.16 21.41
N LEU A 30 -16.33 14.07 20.71
CA LEU A 30 -16.49 14.06 19.24
C LEU A 30 -17.77 14.80 18.79
N MET A 31 -18.83 14.81 19.60
CA MET A 31 -20.11 15.47 19.27
C MET A 31 -20.14 16.97 19.57
N SER A 32 -19.21 17.51 20.36
CA SER A 32 -19.22 18.93 20.78
C SER A 32 -18.42 19.86 19.85
N GLY A 33 -17.94 19.36 18.71
CA GLY A 33 -17.00 20.06 17.83
C GLY A 33 -17.60 20.80 16.62
N PHE A 34 -18.92 20.94 16.52
CA PHE A 34 -19.56 21.72 15.45
C PHE A 34 -20.45 22.80 16.05
N VAL A 35 -20.04 24.06 15.92
CA VAL A 35 -20.84 25.31 15.86
C VAL A 35 -19.99 26.41 16.49
N VAL A 36 -19.42 27.31 15.67
CA VAL A 36 -19.60 28.78 15.73
C VAL A 36 -19.05 29.34 14.41
N GLY A 37 -19.86 30.12 13.68
CA GLY A 37 -19.31 30.98 12.63
C GLY A 37 -20.25 31.44 11.52
N ALA A 38 -21.57 31.55 11.74
CA ALA A 38 -22.48 32.08 10.72
C ALA A 38 -23.41 33.15 11.30
N MET A 39 -22.88 34.33 11.64
CA MET A 39 -23.64 35.59 11.58
C MET A 39 -22.67 36.78 11.56
N THR A 40 -22.50 37.40 10.40
CA THR A 40 -22.49 38.86 10.22
C THR A 40 -22.55 39.14 8.72
N ARG A 41 -23.77 39.42 8.20
CA ARG A 41 -23.93 40.12 6.92
C ARG A 41 -23.86 41.61 7.21
N PRO A 42 -22.98 42.39 6.58
CA PRO A 42 -23.17 43.83 6.42
C PRO A 42 -23.95 44.13 5.12
N PRO A 43 -24.62 45.29 5.05
CA PRO A 43 -25.56 45.61 3.99
C PRO A 43 -24.86 45.89 2.65
N LYS A 44 -25.59 45.61 1.58
CA LYS A 44 -25.22 45.92 0.20
C LYS A 44 -25.12 47.45 0.05
N VAL A 45 -23.90 47.99 -0.05
CA VAL A 45 -23.66 49.40 -0.36
C VAL A 45 -22.88 49.50 -1.66
N THR A 46 -23.52 50.18 -2.61
CA THR A 46 -23.02 50.58 -3.93
C THR A 46 -21.76 51.45 -3.80
N VAL A 47 -20.74 51.15 -4.59
CA VAL A 47 -19.48 51.93 -4.67
C VAL A 47 -19.58 52.97 -5.80
N PRO A 48 -19.14 54.22 -5.57
CA PRO A 48 -18.44 55.02 -6.56
C PRO A 48 -16.93 55.18 -6.22
N PRO A 49 -16.10 55.51 -7.23
CA PRO A 49 -14.69 55.14 -7.31
C PRO A 49 -13.74 56.14 -6.63
N THR A 50 -12.47 55.75 -6.47
CA THR A 50 -11.20 56.57 -6.51
C THR A 50 -10.17 55.90 -5.56
N VAL A 51 -9.16 55.15 -6.01
CA VAL A 51 -7.91 55.50 -6.73
C VAL A 51 -6.74 55.82 -5.77
N VAL A 52 -5.78 54.87 -5.81
CA VAL A 52 -4.33 54.82 -5.52
C VAL A 52 -3.70 54.81 -4.10
N MET A 53 -2.82 53.80 -4.00
CA MET A 53 -1.47 53.74 -3.40
C MET A 53 -1.34 53.74 -1.88
N GLY A 54 -1.19 52.52 -1.36
CA GLY A 54 -0.61 52.25 -0.05
C GLY A 54 -0.42 50.75 0.11
N SER A 55 0.83 50.33 0.32
CA SER A 55 1.31 48.95 0.47
C SER A 55 0.32 48.02 1.20
N THR A 56 -0.24 47.04 0.49
CA THR A 56 -0.90 45.91 1.14
C THR A 56 0.19 45.01 1.73
N PRO A 57 0.14 44.65 3.02
CA PRO A 57 0.97 43.57 3.51
C PRO A 57 0.53 42.32 2.76
N VAL A 58 1.45 41.77 1.96
CA VAL A 58 1.28 40.44 1.38
C VAL A 58 1.15 39.49 2.56
N VAL A 59 -0.09 39.08 2.87
CA VAL A 59 -0.35 37.98 3.79
C VAL A 59 0.24 36.75 3.10
N ARG A 60 1.49 36.43 3.46
CA ARG A 60 2.11 35.16 3.12
C ARG A 60 1.22 34.09 3.73
N GLN A 61 0.44 33.45 2.88
CA GLN A 61 -0.25 32.22 3.21
C GLN A 61 0.84 31.22 3.62
N ASN A 62 1.02 31.06 4.93
CA ASN A 62 1.91 30.05 5.47
C ASN A 62 1.17 28.72 5.29
N THR A 63 1.23 28.17 4.08
CA THR A 63 0.89 26.78 3.85
C THR A 63 1.89 25.97 4.64
N THR A 64 1.49 25.49 5.82
CA THR A 64 2.23 24.43 6.50
C THR A 64 2.44 23.34 5.46
N PRO A 65 3.68 23.02 5.07
CA PRO A 65 3.90 21.93 4.13
C PRO A 65 3.39 20.67 4.81
N THR A 66 2.34 20.08 4.25
CA THR A 66 2.02 18.69 4.56
C THR A 66 3.32 17.92 4.34
N PRO A 67 3.83 17.17 5.34
CA PRO A 67 5.04 16.39 5.14
C PRO A 67 4.76 15.46 3.96
N THR A 68 5.34 15.81 2.82
CA THR A 68 5.38 14.92 1.67
C THR A 68 6.37 13.87 2.10
N THR A 69 5.89 12.72 2.58
CA THR A 69 6.74 11.55 2.71
C THR A 69 7.15 11.20 1.30
N THR A 70 8.30 11.74 0.87
CA THR A 70 8.93 11.35 -0.37
C THR A 70 9.02 9.82 -0.33
N PRO A 71 8.37 9.10 -1.27
CA PRO A 71 8.43 7.66 -1.29
C PRO A 71 9.90 7.27 -1.32
N ARG A 72 10.38 6.65 -0.25
CA ARG A 72 11.76 6.18 -0.20
C ARG A 72 11.85 4.97 -1.13
N PRO A 73 12.75 4.97 -2.11
CA PRO A 73 12.96 3.77 -2.92
C PRO A 73 13.36 2.61 -1.98
N VAL A 74 12.59 1.53 -2.02
CA VAL A 74 12.85 0.30 -1.27
C VAL A 74 13.59 -0.66 -2.18
N ALA A 75 14.72 -1.19 -1.71
CA ALA A 75 15.41 -2.27 -2.41
C ALA A 75 14.63 -3.57 -2.21
N LEU A 76 14.14 -4.16 -3.30
CA LEU A 76 13.38 -5.40 -3.24
C LEU A 76 14.30 -6.62 -3.10
N GLY A 77 13.88 -7.57 -2.26
CA GLY A 77 14.46 -8.91 -2.13
C GLY A 77 13.72 -9.94 -2.99
N PRO A 78 14.10 -11.22 -2.89
CA PRO A 78 13.36 -12.32 -3.51
C PRO A 78 11.92 -12.35 -2.98
N PRO A 79 10.90 -12.45 -3.84
CA PRO A 79 9.51 -12.46 -3.39
C PRO A 79 9.21 -13.70 -2.54
N ILE A 80 8.31 -13.57 -1.57
CA ILE A 80 7.79 -14.71 -0.81
C ILE A 80 6.60 -15.29 -1.58
N ILE A 81 6.54 -16.62 -1.68
CA ILE A 81 5.39 -17.32 -2.23
C ILE A 81 4.35 -17.49 -1.12
N ASN A 82 3.21 -16.81 -1.24
CA ASN A 82 2.11 -16.92 -0.29
C ASN A 82 1.28 -18.18 -0.56
N SER A 83 1.00 -18.46 -1.83
CA SER A 83 0.30 -19.66 -2.25
C SER A 83 0.75 -20.08 -3.65
N ILE A 84 0.85 -21.39 -3.88
CA ILE A 84 1.16 -21.98 -5.18
C ILE A 84 0.56 -23.38 -5.27
N THR A 85 0.18 -23.78 -6.48
CA THR A 85 -0.14 -25.17 -6.76
C THR A 85 1.17 -25.95 -6.91
N THR A 86 1.42 -26.94 -6.06
CA THR A 86 2.72 -27.66 -6.04
C THR A 86 2.84 -28.76 -7.09
N SER A 87 1.73 -29.13 -7.73
CA SER A 87 1.68 -30.13 -8.79
C SER A 87 0.74 -29.64 -9.88
N GLU A 88 1.26 -29.54 -11.10
CA GLU A 88 0.55 -29.02 -12.26
C GLU A 88 0.63 -30.01 -13.42
N THR A 89 -0.43 -30.04 -14.21
CA THR A 89 -0.58 -30.81 -15.43
C THR A 89 -0.63 -29.82 -16.58
N ALA A 90 0.30 -29.93 -17.52
CA ALA A 90 0.37 -29.07 -18.69
C ALA A 90 -0.66 -29.50 -19.76
N ASP A 91 -1.95 -29.43 -19.42
CA ASP A 91 -3.06 -29.73 -20.35
C ASP A 91 -3.65 -28.48 -21.02
N GLY A 92 -3.22 -27.28 -20.61
CA GLY A 92 -3.66 -25.99 -21.15
C GLY A 92 -5.11 -25.63 -20.80
N THR A 93 -5.74 -26.35 -19.87
CA THR A 93 -7.16 -26.18 -19.51
C THR A 93 -7.39 -26.18 -18.00
N THR A 94 -6.56 -26.87 -17.23
CA THR A 94 -6.65 -26.91 -15.78
C THR A 94 -6.13 -25.59 -15.21
N PRO A 95 -6.95 -24.81 -14.48
CA PRO A 95 -6.51 -23.55 -13.94
C PRO A 95 -5.69 -23.74 -12.66
N TYR A 96 -4.58 -23.01 -12.58
CA TYR A 96 -3.70 -22.90 -11.43
C TYR A 96 -3.67 -21.46 -10.92
N THR A 97 -3.32 -21.33 -9.65
CA THR A 97 -3.15 -20.02 -9.02
C THR A 97 -1.82 -19.92 -8.30
N VAL A 98 -1.24 -18.72 -8.35
CA VAL A 98 -0.06 -18.36 -7.58
C VAL A 98 -0.21 -16.96 -7.01
N SER A 99 0.19 -16.79 -5.75
CA SER A 99 0.23 -15.53 -5.04
C SER A 99 1.63 -15.31 -4.47
N ILE A 100 2.16 -14.11 -4.70
CA ILE A 100 3.46 -13.69 -4.17
C ILE A 100 3.33 -12.40 -3.36
N GLN A 101 4.31 -12.17 -2.49
CA GLN A 101 4.49 -10.93 -1.73
C GLN A 101 5.86 -10.32 -2.05
N ALA A 102 5.87 -9.05 -2.45
CA ALA A 102 7.10 -8.26 -2.52
C ALA A 102 7.65 -8.00 -1.11
N VAL A 103 8.97 -8.13 -0.96
CA VAL A 103 9.66 -7.95 0.32
C VAL A 103 10.85 -7.02 0.22
N ASP A 104 11.10 -6.31 1.31
CA ASP A 104 12.26 -5.46 1.52
C ASP A 104 13.50 -6.34 1.71
N LYS A 105 14.56 -6.06 0.94
CA LYS A 105 15.81 -6.83 0.97
C LYS A 105 16.56 -6.72 2.31
N GLU A 106 16.51 -5.56 2.96
CA GLU A 106 17.25 -5.28 4.19
C GLU A 106 16.56 -5.91 5.40
N HIS A 107 15.23 -5.85 5.45
CA HIS A 107 14.43 -6.23 6.63
C HIS A 107 13.62 -7.52 6.45
N ASN A 108 13.54 -8.07 5.24
CA ASN A 108 12.67 -9.21 4.88
C ASN A 108 11.20 -8.99 5.29
N GLN A 109 10.73 -7.74 5.23
CA GLN A 109 9.35 -7.37 5.56
C GLN A 109 8.55 -7.15 4.28
N ALA A 110 7.24 -7.38 4.34
CA ALA A 110 6.35 -7.09 3.22
C ALA A 110 6.44 -5.61 2.84
N VAL A 111 6.56 -5.35 1.54
CA VAL A 111 6.55 -3.99 1.00
C VAL A 111 5.11 -3.61 0.72
N HIS A 112 4.66 -2.52 1.33
CA HIS A 112 3.36 -1.92 1.09
C HIS A 112 3.56 -0.58 0.39
N GLY A 113 2.83 -0.37 -0.70
CA GLY A 113 2.86 0.88 -1.45
C GLY A 113 2.58 0.69 -2.94
N PRO A 114 2.14 1.75 -3.62
CA PRO A 114 1.94 1.74 -5.06
C PRO A 114 3.29 1.75 -5.82
N GLY A 115 3.25 1.42 -7.11
CA GLY A 115 4.40 1.53 -8.02
C GLY A 115 5.22 0.25 -8.19
N LEU A 116 4.84 -0.83 -7.52
CA LEU A 116 5.41 -2.15 -7.76
C LEU A 116 4.80 -2.79 -9.02
N VAL A 117 5.65 -3.40 -9.83
CA VAL A 117 5.25 -4.20 -11.01
C VAL A 117 5.65 -5.64 -10.78
N CYS A 118 4.70 -6.53 -11.02
CA CYS A 118 4.80 -7.96 -10.81
C CYS A 118 4.78 -8.66 -12.18
N LYS A 119 5.69 -9.62 -12.41
CA LYS A 119 5.69 -10.48 -13.59
C LYS A 119 5.86 -11.94 -13.18
N LEU A 120 5.03 -12.83 -13.74
CA LEU A 120 5.19 -14.28 -13.65
C LEU A 120 5.62 -14.83 -15.01
N TRP A 121 6.61 -15.72 -15.06
CA TRP A 121 7.01 -16.38 -16.31
C TRP A 121 7.70 -17.72 -16.02
N LEU A 122 7.70 -18.61 -17.02
CA LEU A 122 8.45 -19.85 -16.99
C LEU A 122 9.79 -19.68 -17.73
N THR A 123 10.87 -20.23 -17.18
CA THR A 123 12.20 -20.19 -17.79
C THR A 123 12.84 -21.58 -17.83
N LYS A 124 13.69 -21.83 -18.82
CA LYS A 124 14.57 -23.02 -18.89
C LYS A 124 15.89 -22.83 -18.13
N ASP A 125 16.14 -21.62 -17.62
CA ASP A 125 17.37 -21.29 -16.92
C ASP A 125 17.30 -21.70 -15.44
N SER A 126 18.11 -22.69 -15.06
CA SER A 126 18.21 -23.16 -13.67
C SER A 126 18.94 -22.20 -12.73
N HIS A 127 19.62 -21.17 -13.27
CA HIS A 127 20.39 -20.17 -12.53
C HIS A 127 19.87 -18.75 -12.81
N VAL A 128 18.56 -18.62 -13.08
CA VAL A 128 17.93 -17.37 -13.51
C VAL A 128 18.23 -16.17 -12.60
N ASN A 129 18.33 -16.39 -11.29
CA ASN A 129 18.61 -15.32 -10.33
C ASN A 129 20.00 -14.69 -10.53
N ASP A 130 20.99 -15.49 -10.92
CA ASP A 130 22.36 -15.03 -11.19
C ASP A 130 22.50 -14.45 -12.60
N ASN A 131 21.70 -14.96 -13.54
CA ASN A 131 21.80 -14.62 -14.96
C ASN A 131 21.01 -13.37 -15.35
N ILE A 132 19.87 -13.07 -14.70
CA ILE A 132 19.05 -11.89 -14.99
C ILE A 132 19.88 -10.59 -15.01
N PRO A 133 20.75 -10.30 -14.02
CA PRO A 133 21.56 -9.09 -14.04
C PRO A 133 22.51 -8.99 -15.24
N ALA A 134 23.17 -10.10 -15.60
CA ALA A 134 24.16 -10.16 -16.67
C ALA A 134 23.52 -10.07 -18.07
N GLN A 135 22.28 -10.52 -18.22
CA GLN A 135 21.55 -10.59 -19.49
C GLN A 135 20.74 -9.32 -19.78
N GLY A 136 21.15 -8.17 -19.22
CA GLY A 136 20.45 -6.89 -19.38
C GLY A 136 19.18 -6.74 -18.53
N GLY A 137 18.80 -7.76 -17.75
CA GLY A 137 17.66 -7.70 -16.83
C GLY A 137 17.84 -6.64 -15.74
N ALA A 138 19.08 -6.38 -15.28
CA ALA A 138 19.34 -5.31 -14.31
C ALA A 138 18.95 -3.91 -14.82
N ALA A 139 19.12 -3.63 -16.12
CA ALA A 139 18.72 -2.36 -16.71
C ALA A 139 17.18 -2.25 -16.79
N ARG A 140 16.52 -3.34 -17.20
CA ARG A 140 15.06 -3.42 -17.31
C ARG A 140 14.37 -3.28 -15.95
N LEU A 141 14.90 -3.93 -14.91
CA LEU A 141 14.39 -3.85 -13.54
C LEU A 141 14.56 -2.46 -12.90
N LYS A 142 15.41 -1.60 -13.46
CA LYS A 142 15.64 -0.22 -13.00
C LYS A 142 15.01 0.82 -13.92
N SER A 143 14.23 0.40 -14.91
CA SER A 143 13.62 1.31 -15.86
C SER A 143 12.55 2.19 -15.22
N HIS A 144 12.44 3.41 -15.73
CA HIS A 144 11.36 4.34 -15.39
C HIS A 144 10.01 3.91 -15.97
N ASN A 145 10.00 3.10 -17.05
CA ASN A 145 8.79 2.53 -17.63
C ASN A 145 8.74 1.02 -17.36
N LEU A 146 8.77 0.67 -16.07
CA LEU A 146 8.94 -0.71 -15.61
C LEU A 146 7.86 -1.65 -16.17
N LEU A 147 6.61 -1.21 -16.27
CA LEU A 147 5.52 -2.02 -16.80
C LEU A 147 5.77 -2.40 -18.26
N GLN A 148 6.13 -1.43 -19.11
CA GLN A 148 6.39 -1.68 -20.52
C GLN A 148 7.65 -2.53 -20.73
N ASP A 149 8.71 -2.25 -19.98
CA ASP A 149 10.00 -2.91 -20.17
C ASP A 149 10.00 -4.35 -19.64
N LEU A 150 9.12 -4.68 -18.69
CA LEU A 150 8.94 -6.04 -18.21
C LEU A 150 8.03 -6.90 -19.10
N GLN A 151 7.19 -6.30 -19.96
CA GLN A 151 6.37 -7.07 -20.91
C GLN A 151 7.21 -7.88 -21.90
N ALA A 152 8.39 -7.39 -22.29
CA ALA A 152 9.28 -8.14 -23.16
C ALA A 152 9.72 -9.46 -22.48
N PRO A 153 9.93 -10.55 -23.23
CA PRO A 153 10.42 -11.78 -22.63
C PRO A 153 11.82 -11.60 -22.03
N PHE A 154 12.13 -12.29 -20.94
CA PHE A 154 13.50 -12.45 -20.47
C PHE A 154 14.23 -13.48 -21.33
N GLN A 155 15.56 -13.47 -21.30
CA GLN A 155 16.34 -14.52 -21.97
C GLN A 155 16.02 -15.88 -21.33
N ALA A 156 15.86 -16.90 -22.17
CA ALA A 156 15.41 -18.25 -21.80
C ALA A 156 13.98 -18.36 -21.22
N GLU A 157 13.20 -17.27 -21.24
CA GLU A 157 11.75 -17.33 -21.02
C GLU A 157 11.12 -18.23 -22.08
N VAL A 158 10.20 -19.12 -21.65
CA VAL A 158 9.46 -20.00 -22.55
C VAL A 158 8.19 -19.29 -23.00
N PRO A 159 8.08 -18.88 -24.28
CA PRO A 159 6.93 -18.14 -24.75
C PRO A 159 5.65 -18.97 -24.65
N ASN A 160 4.56 -18.36 -24.20
CA ASN A 160 3.23 -18.99 -24.09
C ASN A 160 3.21 -20.28 -23.26
N ALA A 161 4.16 -20.47 -22.35
CA ALA A 161 4.17 -21.63 -21.46
C ALA A 161 3.10 -21.57 -20.37
N LEU A 162 2.69 -20.36 -20.00
CA LEU A 162 1.61 -20.09 -19.07
C LEU A 162 0.55 -19.29 -19.81
N ILE A 163 -0.69 -19.79 -19.84
CA ILE A 163 -1.81 -19.11 -20.48
C ILE A 163 -2.57 -18.32 -19.41
N PHE A 164 -2.39 -17.01 -19.40
CA PHE A 164 -2.96 -16.13 -18.38
C PHE A 164 -4.41 -15.76 -18.65
N GLY A 165 -5.21 -15.64 -17.59
CA GLY A 165 -6.56 -15.09 -17.67
C GLY A 165 -6.56 -13.61 -18.06
N THR A 166 -7.67 -13.13 -18.64
CA THR A 166 -7.81 -11.73 -19.10
C THR A 166 -7.70 -10.69 -17.98
N THR A 167 -7.93 -11.10 -16.73
CA THR A 167 -7.88 -10.23 -15.54
C THR A 167 -6.54 -10.30 -14.79
N THR A 168 -5.67 -11.27 -15.10
CA THR A 168 -4.37 -11.45 -14.44
C THR A 168 -3.26 -11.63 -15.46
N PRO A 169 -2.95 -10.60 -16.27
CA PRO A 169 -1.95 -10.72 -17.32
C PRO A 169 -0.57 -11.04 -16.74
N GLN A 170 0.30 -11.61 -17.59
CA GLN A 170 1.65 -12.03 -17.24
C GLN A 170 2.43 -10.97 -16.45
N THR A 171 2.39 -9.72 -16.95
CA THR A 171 2.99 -8.55 -16.31
C THR A 171 1.86 -7.59 -15.91
N GLN A 172 1.81 -7.21 -14.64
CA GLN A 172 0.78 -6.36 -14.09
C GLN A 172 1.30 -5.52 -12.92
N PRO A 173 0.67 -4.39 -12.57
CA PRO A 173 0.91 -3.75 -11.29
C PRO A 173 0.62 -4.71 -10.13
N CYS A 174 1.46 -4.70 -9.10
CA CYS A 174 1.12 -5.38 -7.85
C CYS A 174 0.00 -4.59 -7.12
N THR A 175 -0.68 -5.23 -6.17
CA THR A 175 -1.65 -4.55 -5.31
C THR A 175 -0.97 -3.49 -4.45
N ALA A 176 -1.75 -2.63 -3.79
CA ALA A 176 -1.24 -1.64 -2.83
C ALA A 176 -0.48 -2.30 -1.66
N ASP A 177 -0.73 -3.58 -1.38
CA ASP A 177 -0.02 -4.38 -0.39
C ASP A 177 1.21 -5.10 -0.94
N GLY A 178 1.60 -4.81 -2.19
CA GLY A 178 2.76 -5.43 -2.84
C GLY A 178 2.55 -6.88 -3.26
N GLN A 179 1.31 -7.31 -3.46
CA GLN A 179 0.99 -8.67 -3.88
C GLN A 179 0.83 -8.80 -5.39
N GLY A 180 1.34 -9.89 -5.95
CA GLY A 180 1.04 -10.34 -7.30
C GLY A 180 0.21 -11.61 -7.26
N ASN A 181 -0.93 -11.62 -7.95
CA ASN A 181 -1.82 -12.78 -8.00
C ASN A 181 -2.10 -13.15 -9.45
N TRP A 182 -1.89 -14.40 -9.81
CA TRP A 182 -2.15 -14.89 -11.17
C TRP A 182 -3.04 -16.11 -11.16
N THR A 183 -3.86 -16.21 -12.19
CA THR A 183 -4.54 -17.43 -12.61
C THR A 183 -4.06 -17.77 -14.02
N TYR A 184 -3.55 -18.99 -14.22
CA TYR A 184 -3.05 -19.47 -15.51
C TYR A 184 -3.40 -20.95 -15.73
N SER A 185 -3.19 -21.44 -16.95
CA SER A 185 -3.26 -22.86 -17.32
C SER A 185 -2.11 -23.27 -18.23
#